data_AF-A0A403T7X6-F1
#
_entry.id   AF-A0A403T7X6-F1
#
_cell.length_a   1.000
_cell.length_b   1.000
_cell.length_c   1.000
_cell.angle_alpha   90.00
_cell.angle_beta   90.00
_cell.angle_gamma   90.00
#
_symmetry.space_group_name_H-M   'P 1'
#
loop_
_entity.id
_entity.type
_entity.pdbx_description
1 polymer ?
#
loop_
_entity_poly.entity_id
_entity_poly.type
_entity_poly.pdbx_seq_one_letter_code
_entity_poly.pdbx_strand_id
1 'polypeptide(L)'
;MTTITRERLLKIKQWRETYGAGHNVTLPTQEAEELARIALDLLDAQPIAWTDEQELRDVAKDGCGYLFTVNPITPNADPRRVIKLYSTPPAPVVPVGLRMALSNAGIAAPESDEMLAATHEKYIQALVTWVKDRKPFQPAPVVPEECPEECPEEIRDLMASHSDALFNDDDAQEIWNACRAVMLQSQYLDLSQPVDPQISEYEKIMLRAGWVMVPVEPTDEMIAAAMECDDVVFDSKDPTAFCVQFREIYYAMMDAAPKPELTSE
;
A
#
# COMPACT_ATOMS: atom_id res chain seq x y z
N MET A 1 -17.27 -10.13 -2.63
CA MET A 1 -17.20 -8.65 -2.60
C MET A 1 -17.40 -8.21 -1.17
N THR A 2 -16.33 -7.78 -0.51
CA THR A 2 -16.37 -7.21 0.84
C THR A 2 -16.61 -5.71 0.72
N THR A 3 -17.78 -5.24 1.14
CA THR A 3 -18.12 -3.81 1.11
C THR A 3 -17.45 -3.11 2.29
N ILE A 4 -16.69 -2.04 2.02
CA ILE A 4 -16.09 -1.24 3.11
C ILE A 4 -17.19 -0.57 3.92
N THR A 5 -17.24 -0.84 5.23
CA THR A 5 -18.31 -0.34 6.10
C THR A 5 -17.97 1.06 6.64
N ARG A 6 -19.00 1.83 7.01
CA ARG A 6 -18.83 3.16 7.64
C ARG A 6 -17.99 3.09 8.91
N GLU A 7 -18.17 2.04 9.71
CA GLU A 7 -17.38 1.79 10.93
C GLU A 7 -15.90 1.58 10.61
N ARG A 8 -15.60 0.87 9.51
CA ARG A 8 -14.24 0.66 9.03
C ARG A 8 -13.57 1.97 8.62
N LEU A 9 -14.28 2.83 7.89
CA LEU A 9 -13.78 4.17 7.51
C LEU A 9 -13.51 5.07 8.72
N LEU A 10 -14.39 5.04 9.73
CA LEU A 10 -14.20 5.80 10.97
C LEU A 10 -12.95 5.33 11.74
N LYS A 11 -12.70 4.02 11.76
CA LYS A 11 -11.51 3.44 12.39
C LYS A 11 -10.21 3.87 11.68
N ILE A 12 -10.23 3.89 10.34
CA ILE A 12 -9.10 4.40 9.54
C ILE A 12 -8.86 5.89 9.82
N LYS A 13 -9.92 6.70 9.95
CA LYS A 13 -9.80 8.12 10.33
C LYS A 13 -9.19 8.29 11.72
N GLN A 14 -9.62 7.50 12.71
CA GLN A 14 -9.07 7.54 14.07
C GLN A 14 -7.59 7.16 14.13
N TRP A 15 -7.14 6.22 13.29
CA TRP A 15 -5.71 5.88 13.19
C TRP A 15 -4.87 7.08 12.75
N ARG A 16 -5.35 7.88 11.79
CA ARG A 16 -4.67 9.11 11.38
C ARG A 16 -4.55 10.13 12.51
N GLU A 17 -5.59 10.25 13.34
CA GLU A 17 -5.59 11.15 14.50
C GLU A 17 -4.65 10.65 15.61
N THR A 18 -4.49 9.34 15.74
CA THR A 18 -3.67 8.70 16.78
C THR A 18 -2.18 8.70 16.43
N TYR A 19 -1.83 8.38 15.18
CA TYR A 19 -0.45 8.15 14.75
C TYR A 19 0.18 9.35 14.01
N GLY A 20 -0.60 10.40 13.72
CA GLY A 20 -0.11 11.61 13.05
C GLY A 20 0.16 11.43 11.55
N ALA A 21 0.36 12.54 10.85
CA ALA A 21 0.43 12.56 9.38
C ALA A 21 1.66 11.87 8.76
N GLY A 22 2.64 11.46 9.58
CA GLY A 22 3.88 10.82 9.13
C GLY A 22 3.92 9.29 9.31
N HIS A 23 2.82 8.66 9.76
CA HIS A 23 2.77 7.21 9.94
C HIS A 23 1.95 6.55 8.82
N ASN A 24 2.54 5.55 8.18
CA ASN A 24 1.86 4.76 7.16
C ASN A 24 0.84 3.84 7.83
N VAL A 25 -0.43 4.03 7.48
CA VAL A 25 -1.51 3.09 7.82
C VAL A 25 -1.56 2.05 6.71
N THR A 26 -1.23 0.80 7.03
CA THR A 26 -1.36 -0.31 6.09
C THR A 26 -2.84 -0.72 5.96
N LEU A 27 -3.35 -0.67 4.74
CA LEU A 27 -4.69 -1.14 4.39
C LEU A 27 -4.56 -2.47 3.63
N PRO A 28 -5.44 -3.46 3.88
CA PRO A 28 -5.55 -4.64 3.03
C PRO A 28 -5.81 -4.24 1.58
N THR A 29 -5.22 -4.96 0.63
CA THR A 29 -5.32 -4.67 -0.81
C THR A 29 -6.78 -4.52 -1.28
N GLN A 30 -7.67 -5.40 -0.82
CA GLN A 30 -9.10 -5.35 -1.17
C GLN A 30 -9.80 -4.08 -0.67
N GLU A 31 -9.44 -3.57 0.52
CA GLU A 31 -10.02 -2.31 1.03
C GLU A 31 -9.51 -1.11 0.21
N ALA A 32 -8.24 -1.14 -0.20
CA ALA A 32 -7.66 -0.11 -1.05
C ALA A 32 -8.28 -0.09 -2.46
N GLU A 33 -8.53 -1.26 -3.06
CA GLU A 33 -9.20 -1.39 -4.36
C GLU A 33 -10.64 -0.85 -4.32
N GLU A 34 -11.41 -1.20 -3.29
CA GLU A 34 -12.80 -0.73 -3.17
C GLU A 34 -12.86 0.79 -2.91
N LEU A 35 -11.92 1.33 -2.14
CA LEU A 35 -11.77 2.78 -1.97
C LEU A 35 -11.41 3.48 -3.28
N ALA A 36 -10.51 2.90 -4.08
CA ALA A 36 -10.14 3.45 -5.38
C ALA A 36 -11.33 3.43 -6.36
N ARG A 37 -12.14 2.37 -6.36
CA ARG A 37 -13.36 2.27 -7.16
C ARG A 37 -14.39 3.33 -6.77
N ILE A 38 -14.67 3.48 -5.48
CA ILE A 38 -15.58 4.51 -4.98
C ILE A 38 -15.06 5.92 -5.32
N ALA A 39 -13.76 6.15 -5.15
CA ALA A 39 -13.16 7.44 -5.50
C ALA A 39 -13.31 7.75 -6.99
N LEU A 40 -13.15 6.75 -7.87
CA LEU A 40 -13.38 6.90 -9.31
C LEU A 40 -14.85 7.22 -9.62
N ASP A 41 -15.80 6.48 -9.04
CA ASP A 41 -17.24 6.74 -9.20
C ASP A 41 -17.62 8.18 -8.74
N LEU A 42 -16.98 8.69 -7.69
CA LEU A 42 -17.17 10.07 -7.21
C LEU A 42 -16.58 11.14 -8.13
N LEU A 43 -15.52 10.82 -8.88
CA LEU A 43 -14.91 11.72 -9.85
C LEU A 43 -15.76 11.83 -11.13
N ASP A 44 -16.40 10.73 -11.53
CA ASP A 44 -17.23 10.66 -12.73
C ASP A 44 -18.70 11.08 -12.51
N ALA A 45 -19.07 11.40 -11.25
CA ALA A 45 -20.44 11.73 -10.87
C ALA A 45 -21.00 12.92 -11.67
N GLN A 46 -22.08 12.68 -12.42
CA GLN A 46 -22.80 13.71 -13.16
C GLN A 46 -23.91 14.34 -12.31
N PRO A 47 -24.18 15.65 -12.49
CA PRO A 47 -25.27 16.33 -11.78
C PRO A 47 -26.63 15.83 -12.27
N ILE A 48 -27.55 15.60 -11.33
CA ILE A 48 -28.92 15.11 -11.58
C ILE A 48 -29.94 16.24 -11.68
N ALA A 49 -29.69 17.35 -10.98
CA ALA A 49 -30.53 18.54 -10.94
C ALA A 49 -29.65 19.78 -10.71
N TRP A 50 -30.24 20.96 -10.80
CA TRP A 50 -29.62 22.18 -10.30
C TRP A 50 -30.64 23.04 -9.56
N THR A 51 -30.15 23.90 -8.69
CA THR A 51 -30.92 24.88 -7.92
C THR A 51 -30.16 26.21 -7.94
N ASP A 52 -30.73 27.27 -7.39
CA ASP A 52 -30.01 28.51 -7.16
C ASP A 52 -30.02 28.94 -5.69
N GLU A 53 -29.27 30.00 -5.38
CA GLU A 53 -29.14 30.55 -4.03
C GLU A 53 -30.47 31.08 -3.47
N GLN A 54 -31.37 31.56 -4.34
CA GLN A 54 -32.67 32.07 -3.93
C GLN A 54 -33.58 30.92 -3.49
N GLU A 55 -33.63 29.83 -4.26
CA GLU A 55 -34.38 28.63 -3.91
C GLU A 55 -33.88 28.00 -2.61
N LEU A 56 -32.56 28.04 -2.36
CA LEU A 56 -32.00 27.57 -1.08
C LEU A 56 -32.40 28.46 0.11
N ARG A 57 -32.51 29.78 -0.09
CA ARG A 57 -33.06 30.70 0.93
C ARG A 57 -34.53 30.40 1.19
N ASP A 58 -35.30 30.11 0.16
CA ASP A 58 -36.72 29.79 0.27
C ASP A 58 -36.93 28.42 0.95
N VAL A 59 -36.06 27.43 0.70
CA VAL A 59 -36.03 26.17 1.46
C VAL A 59 -35.75 26.42 2.94
N ALA A 60 -34.76 27.25 3.26
CA ALA A 60 -34.39 27.52 4.65
C ALA A 60 -35.48 28.29 5.42
N LYS A 61 -36.23 29.16 4.73
CA LYS A 61 -37.25 30.02 5.32
C LYS A 61 -38.62 29.37 5.35
N ASP A 62 -39.05 28.83 4.22
CA ASP A 62 -40.42 28.41 3.94
C ASP A 62 -40.53 26.88 3.75
N GLY A 63 -39.39 26.15 3.78
CA GLY A 63 -39.35 24.68 3.74
C GLY A 63 -39.47 24.06 2.34
N CYS A 64 -39.50 24.89 1.29
CA CYS A 64 -39.65 24.46 -0.09
C CYS A 64 -38.82 25.33 -1.05
N GLY A 65 -38.36 24.74 -2.16
CA GLY A 65 -37.69 25.43 -3.25
C GLY A 65 -37.73 24.59 -4.52
N TYR A 66 -37.51 25.23 -5.67
CA TYR A 66 -37.57 24.62 -6.98
C TYR A 66 -36.27 23.89 -7.34
N LEU A 67 -36.44 22.73 -7.97
CA LEU A 67 -35.37 21.93 -8.57
C LEU A 67 -35.52 21.97 -10.09
N PHE A 68 -34.41 22.20 -10.78
CA PHE A 68 -34.37 22.34 -12.22
C PHE A 68 -33.57 21.22 -12.88
N THR A 69 -33.92 20.86 -14.11
CA THR A 69 -33.25 19.80 -14.89
C THR A 69 -31.91 20.29 -15.45
N VAL A 70 -30.90 19.43 -15.44
CA VAL A 70 -29.54 19.77 -15.92
C VAL A 70 -29.38 19.64 -17.44
N ASN A 71 -30.30 18.94 -18.12
CA ASN A 71 -30.24 18.76 -19.57
C ASN A 71 -31.62 18.94 -20.25
N PRO A 72 -31.84 20.07 -20.95
CA PRO A 72 -31.01 21.27 -21.00
C PRO A 72 -31.16 22.12 -19.72
N ILE A 73 -30.09 22.82 -19.32
CA ILE A 73 -30.24 23.99 -18.45
C ILE A 73 -31.08 25.02 -19.21
N THR A 74 -32.11 25.57 -18.56
CA THR A 74 -33.03 26.52 -19.17
C THR A 74 -32.24 27.66 -19.82
N PRO A 75 -32.53 28.07 -21.08
CA PRO A 75 -31.72 29.06 -21.80
C PRO A 75 -31.57 30.41 -21.09
N ASN A 76 -32.50 30.73 -20.19
CA ASN A 76 -32.54 31.97 -19.41
C ASN A 76 -31.88 31.85 -18.03
N ALA A 77 -31.33 30.69 -17.67
CA ALA A 77 -30.66 30.50 -16.40
C ALA A 77 -29.32 31.26 -16.42
N ASP A 78 -29.10 32.14 -15.45
CA ASP A 78 -27.78 32.75 -15.25
C ASP A 78 -26.80 31.66 -14.80
N PRO A 79 -25.77 31.34 -15.60
CA PRO A 79 -24.81 30.28 -15.24
C PRO A 79 -24.10 30.54 -13.91
N ARG A 80 -24.03 31.79 -13.44
CA ARG A 80 -23.45 32.16 -12.14
C ARG A 80 -24.31 31.79 -10.95
N ARG A 81 -25.60 31.50 -11.18
CA ARG A 81 -26.57 31.12 -10.15
C ARG A 81 -26.83 29.62 -10.09
N VAL A 82 -26.24 28.84 -10.99
CA VAL A 82 -26.47 27.40 -11.09
C VAL A 82 -25.65 26.64 -10.05
N ILE A 83 -26.34 26.12 -9.03
CA ILE A 83 -25.79 25.18 -8.04
C ILE A 83 -26.19 23.77 -8.48
N LYS A 84 -25.23 23.00 -8.99
CA LYS A 84 -25.45 21.62 -9.42
C LYS A 84 -25.67 20.70 -8.23
N LEU A 85 -26.66 19.83 -8.34
CA LEU A 85 -27.03 18.83 -7.36
C LEU A 85 -26.68 17.45 -7.90
N TYR A 86 -26.09 16.63 -7.03
CA TYR A 86 -25.59 15.31 -7.37
C TYR A 86 -26.25 14.29 -6.45
N SER A 87 -26.51 13.09 -6.97
CA SER A 87 -26.96 11.96 -6.14
C SER A 87 -25.88 11.54 -5.13
N THR A 88 -24.62 11.79 -5.46
CA THR A 88 -23.45 11.53 -4.62
C THR A 88 -22.54 12.76 -4.67
N PRO A 89 -22.05 13.28 -3.53
CA PRO A 89 -21.20 14.47 -3.52
C PRO A 89 -19.98 14.26 -4.43
N PRO A 90 -19.66 15.19 -5.36
CA PRO A 90 -18.45 15.07 -6.15
C PRO A 90 -17.23 15.12 -5.22
N ALA A 91 -16.22 14.28 -5.51
CA ALA A 91 -14.97 14.31 -4.74
C ALA A 91 -14.39 15.74 -4.73
N PRO A 92 -13.75 16.18 -3.62
CA PRO A 92 -13.09 17.48 -3.58
C PRO A 92 -12.15 17.64 -4.77
N VAL A 93 -12.37 18.70 -5.56
CA VAL A 93 -11.65 18.98 -6.82
C VAL A 93 -10.14 19.17 -6.60
N VAL A 94 -9.72 19.41 -5.36
CA VAL A 94 -8.30 19.42 -4.96
C VAL A 94 -8.04 18.24 -4.02
N PRO A 95 -7.22 17.26 -4.44
CA PRO A 95 -6.75 16.21 -3.55
C PRO A 95 -6.06 16.82 -2.33
N VAL A 96 -6.49 16.42 -1.14
CA VAL A 96 -5.87 16.81 0.14
C VAL A 96 -4.39 16.43 0.10
N GLY A 97 -3.51 17.44 0.15
CA GLY A 97 -2.05 17.25 0.09
C GLY A 97 -1.40 17.55 -1.26
N LEU A 98 -2.16 17.89 -2.32
CA LEU A 98 -1.59 18.21 -3.64
C LEU A 98 -0.54 19.34 -3.58
N ARG A 99 -0.81 20.43 -2.83
CA ARG A 99 0.18 21.51 -2.64
C ARG A 99 1.48 21.03 -1.99
N MET A 100 1.37 20.16 -0.99
CA MET A 100 2.53 19.60 -0.31
C MET A 100 3.35 18.73 -1.27
N ALA A 101 2.68 17.89 -2.07
CA ALA A 101 3.33 17.07 -3.08
C ALA A 101 4.05 17.92 -4.16
N LEU A 102 3.41 18.99 -4.63
CA LEU A 102 4.00 19.93 -5.59
C LEU A 102 5.22 20.64 -5.01
N SER A 103 5.12 21.13 -3.77
CA SER A 103 6.23 21.73 -3.04
C SER A 103 7.41 20.77 -2.90
N ASN A 104 7.15 19.54 -2.48
CA ASN A 104 8.18 18.49 -2.34
C ASN A 104 8.82 18.11 -3.68
N ALA A 105 8.06 18.22 -4.78
CA ALA A 105 8.56 18.00 -6.12
C ALA A 105 9.32 19.21 -6.71
N GLY A 106 9.34 20.36 -6.04
CA GLY A 106 9.86 21.62 -6.56
C GLY A 106 9.00 22.21 -7.69
N ILE A 107 7.75 21.77 -7.80
CA ILE A 107 6.80 22.24 -8.82
C ILE A 107 6.04 23.43 -8.24
N ALA A 108 6.15 24.59 -8.88
CA ALA A 108 5.44 25.79 -8.48
C ALA A 108 3.92 25.59 -8.61
N ALA A 109 3.23 25.51 -7.47
CA ALA A 109 1.78 25.47 -7.40
C ALA A 109 1.21 26.90 -7.56
N PRO A 110 0.00 27.05 -8.16
CA PRO A 110 -0.68 28.33 -8.23
C PRO A 110 -1.00 28.86 -6.82
N GLU A 111 -1.05 30.19 -6.71
CA GLU A 111 -1.18 30.86 -5.41
C GLU A 111 -2.55 30.63 -4.77
N SER A 112 -3.64 30.52 -5.56
CA SER A 112 -4.99 30.28 -5.04
C SER A 112 -5.44 28.82 -5.16
N ASP A 113 -6.22 28.38 -4.16
CA ASP A 113 -6.80 27.04 -4.14
C ASP A 113 -7.84 26.83 -5.25
N GLU A 114 -8.51 27.89 -5.69
CA GLU A 114 -9.45 27.86 -6.82
C GLU A 114 -8.74 27.61 -8.15
N MET A 115 -7.58 28.23 -8.38
CA MET A 115 -6.77 27.99 -9.57
C MET A 115 -6.12 26.60 -9.53
N LEU A 116 -5.70 26.16 -8.35
CA LEU A 116 -5.22 24.80 -8.15
C LEU A 116 -6.33 23.78 -8.46
N ALA A 117 -7.57 24.02 -8.02
CA ALA A 117 -8.73 23.19 -8.34
C ALA A 117 -9.02 23.17 -9.85
N ALA A 118 -8.99 24.33 -10.51
CA ALA A 118 -9.24 24.43 -11.95
C ALA A 118 -8.16 23.74 -12.80
N THR A 119 -6.95 23.52 -12.27
CA THR A 119 -5.79 22.99 -13.01
C THR A 119 -5.17 21.73 -12.38
N HIS A 120 -5.84 21.12 -11.40
CA HIS A 120 -5.29 20.03 -10.60
C HIS A 120 -4.80 18.85 -11.46
N GLU A 121 -5.54 18.51 -12.52
CA GLU A 121 -5.19 17.43 -13.44
C GLU A 121 -3.82 17.64 -14.11
N LYS A 122 -3.51 18.86 -14.54
CA LYS A 122 -2.21 19.22 -15.12
C LYS A 122 -1.07 19.01 -14.12
N TYR A 123 -1.32 19.37 -12.86
CA TYR A 123 -0.34 19.26 -11.79
C TYR A 123 -0.17 17.81 -11.30
N ILE A 124 -1.23 17.01 -11.31
CA ILE A 124 -1.17 15.57 -11.07
C ILE A 124 -0.34 14.91 -12.17
N GLN A 125 -0.56 15.26 -13.45
CA GLN A 125 0.26 14.74 -14.54
C GLN A 125 1.73 15.19 -14.44
N ALA A 126 1.99 16.43 -14.03
CA ALA A 126 3.36 16.89 -13.78
C ALA A 126 4.04 16.11 -12.66
N LEU A 127 3.31 15.75 -11.58
CA LEU A 127 3.80 14.89 -10.52
C LEU A 127 4.04 13.45 -11.00
N VAL A 128 3.12 12.89 -11.78
CA VAL A 128 3.28 11.55 -12.37
C VAL A 128 4.51 11.50 -13.28
N THR A 129 4.71 12.50 -14.13
CA THR A 129 5.91 12.62 -14.96
C THR A 129 7.16 12.80 -14.11
N TRP A 130 7.13 13.67 -13.10
CA TRP A 130 8.24 13.82 -12.15
C TRP A 130 8.58 12.51 -11.42
N VAL A 131 7.58 11.71 -11.04
CA VAL A 131 7.77 10.38 -10.43
C VAL A 131 8.31 9.37 -11.44
N LYS A 132 7.90 9.44 -12.71
CA LYS A 132 8.40 8.55 -13.77
C LYS A 132 9.83 8.86 -14.18
N ASP A 133 10.18 10.14 -14.24
CA ASP A 133 11.50 10.63 -14.64
C ASP A 133 12.52 10.50 -13.51
N ARG A 134 12.04 10.51 -12.26
CA ARG A 134 12.82 9.97 -11.15
C ARG A 134 12.79 8.45 -11.26
N LYS A 135 13.95 7.84 -11.55
CA LYS A 135 14.17 6.42 -11.21
C LYS A 135 13.59 6.16 -9.81
N PRO A 136 12.91 5.02 -9.58
CA PRO A 136 12.22 4.74 -8.33
C PRO A 136 13.15 5.10 -7.19
N PHE A 137 12.62 5.76 -6.15
CA PHE A 137 13.31 5.95 -4.88
C PHE A 137 14.06 4.65 -4.57
N GLN A 138 15.35 4.63 -4.85
CA GLN A 138 16.23 3.65 -4.24
C GLN A 138 16.12 4.02 -2.76
N PRO A 139 15.61 3.14 -1.89
CA PRO A 139 15.77 3.34 -0.46
C PRO A 139 17.25 3.67 -0.26
N ALA A 140 17.53 4.75 0.48
CA ALA A 140 18.91 5.03 0.84
C ALA A 140 19.50 3.72 1.39
N PRO A 141 20.69 3.27 0.93
CA PRO A 141 21.43 2.26 1.64
C PRO A 141 21.76 2.90 2.99
N VAL A 142 20.91 2.67 3.98
CA VAL A 142 21.30 2.84 5.37
C VAL A 142 22.32 1.74 5.56
N VAL A 143 23.58 2.13 5.35
CA VAL A 143 24.75 1.71 6.11
C VAL A 143 24.61 0.30 6.70
N PRO A 144 25.42 -0.68 6.26
CA PRO A 144 25.53 -1.95 6.98
C PRO A 144 25.68 -1.67 8.48
N GLU A 145 24.84 -2.28 9.33
CA GLU A 145 24.91 -2.07 10.79
C GLU A 145 26.28 -2.46 11.39
N GLU A 146 27.11 -3.18 10.63
CA GLU A 146 28.49 -3.47 10.98
C GLU A 146 29.45 -3.05 9.86
N CYS A 147 30.37 -2.15 10.22
CA CYS A 147 31.60 -1.94 9.46
C CYS A 147 32.42 -3.24 9.57
N PRO A 148 32.87 -3.86 8.46
CA PRO A 148 33.77 -5.00 8.57
C PRO A 148 34.98 -4.58 9.40
N GLU A 149 35.30 -5.32 10.46
CA GLU A 149 36.39 -4.98 11.39
C GLU A 149 37.74 -4.86 10.66
N GLU A 150 37.87 -5.44 9.47
CA GLU A 150 39.02 -5.31 8.59
C GLU A 150 38.61 -4.98 7.15
N CYS A 151 39.34 -4.05 6.54
CA CYS A 151 39.24 -3.75 5.11
C CYS A 151 39.58 -5.03 4.31
N PRO A 152 38.78 -5.41 3.28
CA PRO A 152 39.07 -6.57 2.44
C PRO A 152 40.52 -6.59 1.98
N GLU A 153 41.17 -7.75 2.03
CA GLU A 153 42.61 -7.86 1.78
C GLU A 153 43.02 -7.26 0.44
N GLU A 154 42.19 -7.40 -0.61
CA GLU A 154 42.50 -6.85 -1.94
C GLU A 154 42.51 -5.31 -1.94
N ILE A 155 41.63 -4.67 -1.17
CA ILE A 155 41.56 -3.21 -1.05
C ILE A 155 42.71 -2.71 -0.16
N ARG A 156 43.03 -3.45 0.91
CA ARG A 156 44.15 -3.13 1.80
C ARG A 156 45.49 -3.24 1.08
N ASP A 157 45.69 -4.26 0.25
CA ASP A 157 46.90 -4.47 -0.54
C ASP A 157 47.04 -3.39 -1.62
N LEU A 158 45.94 -3.01 -2.27
CA LEU A 158 45.91 -1.89 -3.22
C LEU A 158 46.25 -0.56 -2.51
N MET A 159 45.65 -0.29 -1.36
CA MET A 159 46.00 0.91 -0.58
C MET A 159 47.47 0.91 -0.18
N ALA A 160 48.02 -0.25 0.23
CA ALA A 160 49.43 -0.37 0.59
C ALA A 160 50.36 -0.16 -0.62
N SER A 161 50.01 -0.69 -1.80
CA SER A 161 50.81 -0.52 -3.03
C SER A 161 50.82 0.90 -3.59
N HIS A 162 49.78 1.70 -3.27
CA HIS A 162 49.65 3.09 -3.72
C HIS A 162 49.85 4.13 -2.60
N SER A 163 50.29 3.71 -1.39
CA SER A 163 50.38 4.58 -0.19
C SER A 163 51.60 5.51 -0.12
N ASP A 164 52.44 5.57 -1.16
CA ASP A 164 53.56 6.50 -1.19
C ASP A 164 53.16 7.91 -1.68
N ALA A 165 54.13 8.82 -1.76
CA ALA A 165 53.91 10.24 -2.02
C ALA A 165 53.33 10.57 -3.42
N LEU A 166 52.95 9.56 -4.21
CA LEU A 166 52.45 9.68 -5.57
C LEU A 166 50.96 9.33 -5.72
N PHE A 167 50.19 9.20 -4.62
CA PHE A 167 48.74 9.06 -4.69
C PHE A 167 48.12 10.20 -5.50
N ASN A 168 47.78 9.90 -6.75
CA ASN A 168 47.25 10.84 -7.72
C ASN A 168 45.79 10.49 -8.05
N ASP A 169 45.16 11.33 -8.87
CA ASP A 169 43.74 11.19 -9.18
C ASP A 169 43.41 9.85 -9.88
N ASP A 170 44.38 9.25 -10.60
CA ASP A 170 44.20 7.95 -11.25
C ASP A 170 44.17 6.82 -10.20
N ASP A 171 45.02 6.88 -9.16
CA ASP A 171 45.02 5.91 -8.04
C ASP A 171 43.70 5.99 -7.25
N ALA A 172 43.23 7.21 -7.00
CA ALA A 172 41.95 7.45 -6.32
C ALA A 172 40.77 6.88 -7.13
N GLN A 173 40.82 7.01 -8.46
CA GLN A 173 39.79 6.54 -9.36
C GLN A 173 39.77 5.01 -9.46
N GLU A 174 40.93 4.36 -9.42
CA GLU A 174 41.07 2.90 -9.43
C GLU A 174 40.51 2.28 -8.14
N ILE A 175 40.86 2.85 -6.98
CA ILE A 175 40.32 2.43 -5.68
C ILE A 175 38.80 2.65 -5.63
N TRP A 176 38.30 3.80 -6.10
CA TRP A 176 36.86 4.07 -6.18
C TRP A 176 36.11 3.04 -7.03
N ASN A 177 36.67 2.69 -8.19
CA ASN A 177 36.06 1.72 -9.10
C ASN A 177 36.07 0.30 -8.53
N ALA A 178 37.12 -0.10 -7.82
CA ALA A 178 37.19 -1.38 -7.11
C ALA A 178 36.13 -1.46 -6.00
N CYS A 179 36.04 -0.45 -5.13
CA CYS A 179 35.00 -0.36 -4.10
C CYS A 179 33.59 -0.39 -4.71
N ARG A 180 33.36 0.37 -5.78
CA ARG A 180 32.08 0.41 -6.49
C ARG A 180 31.74 -0.94 -7.14
N ALA A 181 32.72 -1.66 -7.68
CA ALA A 181 32.51 -2.99 -8.26
C ALA A 181 32.14 -4.01 -7.19
N VAL A 182 32.80 -3.99 -6.03
CA VAL A 182 32.44 -4.83 -4.87
C VAL A 182 31.04 -4.50 -4.37
N MET A 183 30.66 -3.22 -4.31
CA MET A 183 29.30 -2.79 -3.96
C MET A 183 28.24 -3.24 -5.00
N LEU A 184 28.62 -3.38 -6.27
CA LEU A 184 27.75 -3.88 -7.34
C LEU A 184 27.69 -5.42 -7.41
N GLN A 185 28.76 -6.11 -6.98
CA GLN A 185 28.82 -7.57 -6.85
C GLN A 185 28.12 -8.07 -5.57
N SER A 186 28.12 -7.25 -4.52
CA SER A 186 27.27 -7.46 -3.35
C SER A 186 25.83 -7.39 -3.82
N GLN A 187 25.16 -8.54 -3.88
CA GLN A 187 23.79 -8.68 -4.39
C GLN A 187 22.90 -7.61 -3.77
N TYR A 188 22.53 -6.61 -4.57
CA TYR A 188 21.34 -5.84 -4.33
C TYR A 188 20.20 -6.86 -4.27
N LEU A 189 19.58 -7.05 -3.10
CA LEU A 189 18.40 -7.88 -2.96
C LEU A 189 17.27 -7.24 -3.78
N ASP A 190 17.08 -7.74 -4.99
CA ASP A 190 15.86 -7.53 -5.74
C ASP A 190 14.77 -8.39 -5.11
N LEU A 191 14.05 -7.81 -4.14
CA LEU A 191 12.89 -8.44 -3.48
C LEU A 191 11.71 -8.68 -4.43
N SER A 192 11.84 -8.34 -5.72
CA SER A 192 10.78 -8.56 -6.71
C SER A 192 10.78 -9.95 -7.35
N GLN A 193 11.77 -10.80 -7.06
CA GLN A 193 11.79 -12.19 -7.55
C GLN A 193 12.14 -13.20 -6.45
N PRO A 194 11.33 -14.26 -6.24
CA PRO A 194 11.70 -15.34 -5.34
C PRO A 194 12.77 -16.21 -6.03
N VAL A 195 13.99 -16.23 -5.48
CA VAL A 195 15.02 -17.19 -5.86
C VAL A 195 14.97 -18.33 -4.83
N ASP A 196 14.64 -19.52 -5.29
CA ASP A 196 14.48 -20.80 -4.58
C ASP A 196 15.38 -21.02 -3.32
N PRO A 197 16.69 -20.67 -3.32
CA PRO A 197 17.56 -20.89 -2.17
C PRO A 197 17.22 -20.05 -0.92
N GLN A 198 16.62 -18.86 -1.09
CA GLN A 198 16.26 -17.98 0.04
C GLN A 198 14.99 -18.45 0.77
N ILE A 199 14.09 -19.14 0.06
CA ILE A 199 12.93 -19.80 0.68
C ILE A 199 13.42 -20.89 1.63
N SER A 200 14.41 -21.69 1.22
CA SER A 200 15.00 -22.74 2.06
C SER A 200 15.65 -22.21 3.35
N GLU A 201 16.32 -21.06 3.29
CA GLU A 201 16.95 -20.46 4.47
C GLU A 201 15.91 -19.84 5.43
N TYR A 202 14.89 -19.18 4.88
CA TYR A 202 13.75 -18.69 5.65
C TYR A 202 12.99 -19.83 6.33
N GLU A 203 12.73 -20.93 5.62
CA GLU A 203 12.11 -22.15 6.16
C GLU A 203 12.92 -22.72 7.32
N LYS A 204 14.25 -22.80 7.19
CA LYS A 204 15.15 -23.27 8.27
C LYS A 204 15.09 -22.38 9.51
N ILE A 205 15.00 -21.06 9.34
CA ILE A 205 14.86 -20.10 10.45
C ILE A 205 13.51 -20.25 11.13
N MET A 206 12.43 -20.33 10.35
CA MET A 206 11.07 -20.47 10.86
C MET A 206 10.90 -21.79 11.63
N LEU A 207 11.42 -22.91 11.09
CA LEU A 207 11.45 -24.20 11.77
C LEU A 207 12.21 -24.14 13.11
N ARG A 208 13.37 -23.49 13.16
CA ARG A 208 14.12 -23.29 14.43
C ARG A 208 13.34 -22.47 15.45
N ALA A 209 12.51 -21.53 14.99
CA ALA A 209 11.66 -20.70 15.83
C ALA A 209 10.30 -21.37 16.18
N GLY A 210 10.07 -22.62 15.75
CA GLY A 210 8.84 -23.36 16.02
C GLY A 210 7.67 -23.00 15.11
N TRP A 211 7.91 -22.26 14.03
CA TRP A 211 6.92 -21.90 13.01
C TRP A 211 6.94 -22.93 11.87
N VAL A 212 5.76 -23.35 11.43
CA VAL A 212 5.58 -24.33 10.34
C VAL A 212 4.87 -23.63 9.18
N MET A 213 5.38 -23.82 7.95
CA MET A 213 4.73 -23.32 6.73
C MET A 213 3.49 -24.15 6.42
N VAL A 214 2.37 -23.48 6.17
CA VAL A 214 1.08 -24.10 5.85
C VAL A 214 0.51 -23.39 4.62
N PRO A 215 -0.10 -24.13 3.68
CA PRO A 215 -0.83 -23.52 2.57
C PRO A 215 -1.83 -22.46 3.05
N VAL A 216 -1.92 -21.35 2.31
CA VAL A 216 -2.88 -20.26 2.61
C VAL A 216 -4.32 -20.76 2.52
N GLU A 217 -4.59 -21.68 1.60
CA GLU A 217 -5.85 -22.43 1.51
C GLU A 217 -5.57 -23.92 1.79
N PRO A 218 -6.35 -24.59 2.67
CA PRO A 218 -6.17 -26.01 2.97
C PRO A 218 -6.26 -26.88 1.71
N THR A 219 -5.38 -27.87 1.59
CA THR A 219 -5.44 -28.84 0.49
C THR A 219 -6.57 -29.85 0.70
N ASP A 220 -6.93 -30.58 -0.36
CA ASP A 220 -7.96 -31.63 -0.29
C ASP A 220 -7.61 -32.69 0.77
N GLU A 221 -6.33 -33.03 0.94
CA GLU A 221 -5.86 -33.95 1.97
C GLU A 221 -6.01 -33.37 3.38
N MET A 222 -5.74 -32.08 3.57
CA MET A 222 -5.97 -31.41 4.85
C MET A 222 -7.47 -31.38 5.19
N ILE A 223 -8.33 -31.13 4.20
CA ILE A 223 -9.79 -31.13 4.38
C ILE A 223 -10.29 -32.55 4.68
N ALA A 224 -9.79 -33.57 3.99
CA ALA A 224 -10.12 -34.96 4.27
C ALA A 224 -9.70 -35.35 5.70
N ALA A 225 -8.49 -34.97 6.13
CA ALA A 225 -8.02 -35.23 7.49
C ALA A 225 -8.89 -34.53 8.55
N ALA A 226 -9.33 -33.30 8.28
CA ALA A 226 -10.29 -32.61 9.15
C ALA A 226 -11.62 -33.36 9.27
N MET A 227 -12.12 -33.92 8.17
CA MET A 227 -13.40 -34.64 8.14
C MET A 227 -13.33 -36.04 8.77
N GLU A 228 -12.16 -36.67 8.77
CA GLU A 228 -11.94 -38.02 9.28
C GLU A 228 -11.42 -38.06 10.72
N CYS A 229 -11.07 -36.92 11.30
CA CYS A 229 -10.56 -36.86 12.67
C CYS A 229 -11.68 -37.09 13.71
N ASP A 230 -11.31 -37.66 14.85
CA ASP A 230 -12.26 -37.96 15.95
C ASP A 230 -12.45 -36.70 16.81
N ASP A 231 -13.13 -35.71 16.24
CA ASP A 231 -13.31 -34.37 16.82
C ASP A 231 -14.60 -34.22 17.62
N VAL A 232 -15.54 -35.16 17.54
CA VAL A 232 -16.84 -35.05 18.21
C VAL A 232 -16.86 -35.85 19.50
N VAL A 233 -17.00 -35.17 20.64
CA VAL A 233 -17.26 -35.81 21.93
C VAL A 233 -18.71 -35.63 22.34
N PHE A 234 -19.38 -36.75 22.63
CA PHE A 234 -20.76 -36.78 23.12
C PHE A 234 -20.80 -36.65 24.64
N ASP A 235 -21.78 -35.92 25.17
CA ASP A 235 -21.98 -35.83 26.61
C ASP A 235 -22.52 -37.16 27.15
N SER A 236 -21.82 -37.73 28.13
CA SER A 236 -22.24 -38.94 28.84
C SER A 236 -23.61 -38.86 29.53
N LYS A 237 -24.10 -37.64 29.82
CA LYS A 237 -25.36 -37.35 30.52
C LYS A 237 -26.48 -36.95 29.56
N ASP A 238 -26.15 -36.41 28.40
CA ASP A 238 -27.10 -36.04 27.35
C ASP A 238 -26.59 -36.52 25.98
N PRO A 239 -27.07 -37.67 25.47
CA PRO A 239 -26.61 -38.22 24.20
C PRO A 239 -27.03 -37.40 22.98
N THR A 240 -27.84 -36.35 23.15
CA THR A 240 -28.18 -35.40 22.08
C THR A 240 -27.26 -34.18 22.03
N ALA A 241 -26.44 -33.98 23.07
CA ALA A 241 -25.45 -32.93 23.14
C ALA A 241 -24.08 -33.47 22.71
N PHE A 242 -23.44 -32.75 21.80
CA PHE A 242 -22.08 -33.04 21.36
C PHE A 242 -21.24 -31.76 21.31
N CYS A 243 -19.94 -31.92 21.49
CA CYS A 243 -18.96 -30.86 21.39
C CYS A 243 -17.95 -31.20 20.30
N VAL A 244 -17.76 -30.27 19.37
CA VAL A 244 -16.74 -30.35 18.33
C VAL A 244 -15.43 -29.80 18.87
N GLN A 245 -14.39 -30.60 18.82
CA GLN A 245 -13.04 -30.28 19.27
C GLN A 245 -12.25 -29.68 18.11
N PHE A 246 -12.48 -28.39 17.84
CA PHE A 246 -11.79 -27.65 16.76
C PHE A 246 -10.26 -27.73 16.81
N ARG A 247 -9.69 -27.98 18.00
CA ARG A 247 -8.25 -28.17 18.17
C ARG A 247 -7.75 -29.47 17.54
N GLU A 248 -8.50 -30.56 17.66
CA GLU A 248 -8.13 -31.85 17.08
C GLU A 248 -8.28 -31.81 15.55
N ILE A 249 -9.32 -31.11 15.04
CA ILE A 249 -9.45 -30.80 13.62
C ILE A 249 -8.21 -30.04 13.11
N TYR A 250 -7.81 -28.99 13.83
CA TYR A 250 -6.64 -28.20 13.45
C TYR A 250 -5.36 -29.05 13.43
N TYR A 251 -5.15 -29.93 14.41
CA TYR A 251 -3.98 -30.81 14.39
C TYR A 251 -4.01 -31.84 13.26
N ALA A 252 -5.17 -32.44 12.98
CA ALA A 252 -5.31 -33.36 11.86
C ALA A 252 -4.98 -32.67 10.52
N MET A 253 -5.44 -31.43 10.34
CA MET A 253 -5.08 -30.61 9.17
C MET A 253 -3.58 -30.31 9.09
N MET A 254 -2.96 -29.99 10.23
CA MET A 254 -1.52 -29.67 10.28
C MET A 254 -0.64 -30.90 10.05
N ASP A 255 -1.05 -32.08 10.50
CA ASP A 255 -0.34 -33.33 10.27
C ASP A 255 -0.38 -33.75 8.78
N ALA A 256 -1.51 -33.46 8.11
CA ALA A 256 -1.73 -33.68 6.68
C ALA A 256 -1.19 -32.54 5.80
N ALA A 257 -0.70 -31.45 6.38
CA ALA A 257 -0.15 -30.34 5.61
C ALA A 257 1.09 -30.80 4.80
N PRO A 258 1.28 -30.31 3.56
CA PRO A 258 2.45 -30.63 2.77
C PRO A 258 3.74 -30.29 3.52
N LYS A 259 4.62 -31.27 3.68
CA LYS A 259 5.94 -31.09 4.29
C LYS A 259 6.98 -30.90 3.19
N PRO A 260 7.89 -29.91 3.30
CA PRO A 260 8.96 -29.77 2.32
C PRO A 260 9.82 -31.04 2.30
N GLU A 261 10.08 -31.57 1.11
CA GLU A 261 10.99 -32.70 0.92
C GLU A 261 12.40 -32.26 1.33
N LEU A 262 12.89 -32.76 2.46
CA LEU A 262 14.28 -32.60 2.85
C LEU A 262 15.13 -33.43 1.88
N THR A 263 15.59 -32.84 0.78
CA THR A 263 16.68 -33.39 -0.01
C THR A 263 17.95 -33.37 0.85
N SER A 264 18.29 -34.54 1.39
CA SER A 264 19.58 -34.76 2.03
C SER A 264 20.65 -34.90 0.93
N GLU A 265 21.36 -33.82 0.66
CA GLU A 265 22.71 -33.86 0.06
C GLU A 265 23.73 -33.28 1.03
#